data_AF-A0A238HIV3-F1
#
_entry.id   AF-A0A238HIV3-F1
#
_cell.length_a   1.000
_cell.length_b   1.000
_cell.length_c   1.000
_cell.angle_alpha   90.00
_cell.angle_beta   90.00
_cell.angle_gamma   90.00
#
_symmetry.space_group_name_H-M   'P 1'
#
loop_
_entity.id
_entity.type
_entity.pdbx_description
1 polymer ?
#
loop_
_entity_poly.entity_id
_entity_poly.type
_entity_poly.pdbx_seq_one_letter_code
_entity_poly.pdbx_strand_id
1 'polypeptide(L)'
;MLLLKESKKTYRIERCTGNKSNFLRLQLSEKPCTPKINILTQPENEEVVNLHADEILFYVEDGVNGIYEQFQRRFYIAEISFYPSDSPPAGWYAYLTFELLKFVMQQETKEIST
;
A
#
# COMPACT_ATOMS: atom_id res chain seq x y z
N MET A 1 -7.90 6.81 -9.39
CA MET A 1 -6.87 5.97 -8.73
C MET A 1 -5.58 6.14 -9.51
N LEU A 2 -4.47 6.37 -8.81
CA LEU A 2 -3.14 6.59 -9.39
C LEU A 2 -2.18 5.53 -8.83
N LEU A 3 -1.41 4.89 -9.71
CA LEU A 3 -0.43 3.85 -9.37
C LEU A 3 0.94 4.27 -9.91
N LEU A 4 1.97 4.24 -9.06
CA LEU A 4 3.29 4.73 -9.40
C LEU A 4 4.39 3.81 -8.86
N LYS A 5 5.42 3.58 -9.68
CA LYS A 5 6.71 3.03 -9.24
C LYS A 5 7.61 4.23 -8.93
N GLU A 6 7.87 4.47 -7.64
CA GLU A 6 8.72 5.59 -7.20
C GLU A 6 10.22 5.24 -7.27
N SER A 7 10.55 3.96 -7.03
CA SER A 7 11.92 3.46 -7.09
C SER A 7 11.94 1.98 -7.49
N LYS A 8 13.12 1.34 -7.49
CA LYS A 8 13.25 -0.10 -7.77
C LYS A 8 12.36 -0.97 -6.86
N LYS A 9 12.15 -0.57 -5.60
CA LYS A 9 11.41 -1.35 -4.60
C LYS A 9 10.25 -0.60 -3.96
N THR A 10 10.01 0.65 -4.33
CA THR A 10 9.00 1.51 -3.71
C THR A 10 7.89 1.80 -4.69
N TYR A 11 6.66 1.52 -4.28
CA TYR A 11 5.46 1.67 -5.09
C TYR A 11 4.39 2.40 -4.28
N ARG A 12 3.58 3.18 -4.97
CA ARG A 12 2.53 4.00 -4.37
C ARG A 12 1.21 3.82 -5.10
N ILE A 13 0.12 3.81 -4.34
CA ILE A 13 -1.24 3.94 -4.83
C ILE A 13 -1.95 5.10 -4.11
N GLU A 14 -2.70 5.88 -4.88
CA GLU A 14 -3.59 6.91 -4.37
C GLU A 14 -5.01 6.73 -4.91
N ARG A 15 -5.99 6.77 -4.02
CA ARG A 15 -7.41 6.71 -4.35
C ARG A 15 -8.06 8.01 -3.90
N CYS A 16 -8.52 8.82 -4.84
CA CYS A 16 -9.27 10.05 -4.56
C CYS A 16 -10.73 9.89 -5.00
N THR A 17 -11.67 10.23 -4.12
CA THR A 17 -13.12 10.16 -4.32
C THR A 17 -13.77 11.43 -3.76
N GLY A 18 -13.93 12.46 -4.60
CA GLY A 18 -14.34 13.77 -4.11
C GLY A 18 -13.29 14.36 -3.16
N ASN A 19 -13.70 14.77 -1.96
CA ASN A 19 -12.82 15.27 -0.90
C ASN A 19 -12.16 14.16 -0.06
N LYS A 20 -12.41 12.88 -0.38
CA LYS A 20 -11.86 11.73 0.34
C LYS A 20 -10.67 11.16 -0.40
N SER A 21 -9.53 11.00 0.27
CA SER A 21 -8.33 10.36 -0.28
C SER A 21 -7.88 9.19 0.58
N ASN A 22 -7.20 8.24 -0.06
CA ASN A 22 -6.38 7.23 0.59
C ASN A 22 -5.02 7.20 -0.10
N PHE A 23 -3.96 7.24 0.68
CA PHE A 23 -2.58 7.08 0.25
C PHE A 23 -2.01 5.79 0.85
N LEU A 24 -1.39 4.99 0.00
CA LEU A 24 -0.59 3.86 0.46
C LEU A 24 0.70 3.79 -0.34
N ARG A 25 1.82 3.81 0.38
CA ARG A 25 3.14 3.51 -0.18
C ARG A 25 3.72 2.28 0.49
N LEU A 26 4.19 1.35 -0.34
CA LEU A 26 4.85 0.13 0.09
C LEU A 26 6.28 0.10 -0.42
N GLN A 27 7.21 -0.20 0.47
CA GLN A 27 8.57 -0.62 0.09
C GLN A 27 8.67 -2.13 0.22
N LEU A 28 9.09 -2.81 -0.85
CA LEU A 28 9.24 -4.25 -0.87
C LEU A 28 10.59 -4.71 -0.32
N SER A 29 10.60 -5.90 0.28
CA SER A 29 11.77 -6.63 0.71
C SER A 29 11.98 -7.89 -0.16
N GLU A 30 13.24 -8.28 -0.32
CA GLU A 30 13.59 -9.57 -0.96
C GLU A 30 13.46 -10.75 0.00
N LYS A 31 13.48 -10.48 1.32
CA LYS A 31 13.45 -11.49 2.39
C LYS A 31 12.30 -11.21 3.36
N PRO A 32 11.79 -12.24 4.05
CA PRO A 32 10.83 -12.04 5.13
C PRO A 32 11.36 -11.04 6.17
N CYS A 33 10.53 -10.08 6.56
CA CYS A 33 10.85 -9.08 7.57
C CYS A 33 9.56 -8.56 8.23
N THR A 34 9.69 -7.98 9.42
CA THR A 34 8.61 -7.21 10.05
C THR A 34 8.55 -5.84 9.38
N PRO A 35 7.39 -5.43 8.83
CA PRO A 35 7.25 -4.12 8.21
C PRO A 35 7.47 -3.00 9.23
N LYS A 36 8.24 -1.98 8.85
CA LYS A 36 8.25 -0.70 9.56
C LYS A 36 7.00 0.10 9.15
N ILE A 37 6.30 0.69 10.11
CA ILE A 37 5.15 1.54 9.84
C ILE A 37 5.60 3.00 9.96
N ASN A 38 5.39 3.77 8.89
CA ASN A 38 5.73 5.18 8.79
C ASN A 38 4.46 6.02 8.63
N ILE A 39 3.96 6.56 9.74
CA ILE A 39 2.78 7.44 9.73
C ILE A 39 3.22 8.81 9.21
N LEU A 40 2.64 9.24 8.09
CA LEU A 40 2.98 10.52 7.47
C LEU A 40 2.28 11.68 8.18
N THR A 41 2.98 12.82 8.29
CA THR A 41 2.43 14.03 8.88
C THR A 41 1.40 14.66 7.94
N GLN A 42 0.24 15.03 8.48
CA GLN A 42 -0.79 15.77 7.76
C GLN A 42 -0.31 17.20 7.40
N PRO A 43 -0.83 17.80 6.32
CA PRO A 43 -0.91 19.25 6.19
C PRO A 43 -1.81 19.82 7.31
N GLU A 44 -1.48 21.00 7.87
CA GLU A 44 -2.08 21.58 9.10
C GLU A 44 -3.62 21.78 9.14
N ASN A 45 -4.38 21.43 8.09
CA ASN A 45 -5.79 21.80 7.92
C ASN A 45 -6.78 20.63 7.69
N GLU A 46 -6.40 19.38 7.92
CA GLU A 46 -7.30 18.23 7.74
C GLU A 46 -7.94 17.77 9.07
N GLU A 47 -9.25 17.50 9.06
CA GLU A 47 -9.95 16.89 10.20
C GLU A 47 -9.33 15.52 10.53
N VAL A 48 -8.98 15.33 11.80
CA VAL A 48 -8.28 14.13 12.26
C VAL A 48 -9.25 12.95 12.32
N VAL A 49 -9.28 12.16 11.25
CA VAL A 49 -9.66 10.75 11.35
C VAL A 49 -8.41 10.00 11.82
N ASN A 50 -8.52 9.09 12.79
CA ASN A 50 -7.39 8.35 13.36
C ASN A 50 -7.41 6.91 12.87
N LEU A 51 -6.96 6.68 11.63
CA LEU A 51 -6.60 5.32 11.22
C LEU A 51 -5.41 4.83 12.05
N HIS A 52 -5.57 3.68 12.70
CA HIS A 52 -4.54 3.14 13.58
C HIS A 52 -3.55 2.25 12.82
N ALA A 53 -2.27 2.31 13.20
CA ALA A 53 -1.19 1.61 12.53
C ALA A 53 -1.38 0.08 12.51
N ASP A 54 -1.94 -0.49 13.57
CA ASP A 54 -2.25 -1.91 13.69
C ASP A 54 -3.39 -2.34 12.75
N GLU A 55 -4.45 -1.53 12.63
CA GLU A 55 -5.51 -1.76 11.64
C GLU A 55 -4.97 -1.71 10.21
N ILE A 56 -4.12 -0.73 9.91
CA ILE A 56 -3.48 -0.62 8.59
C ILE A 56 -2.58 -1.81 8.30
N LEU A 57 -1.76 -2.24 9.26
CA LEU A 57 -0.92 -3.43 9.11
C LEU A 57 -1.79 -4.66 8.81
N PHE A 58 -2.86 -4.89 9.58
CA PHE A 58 -3.79 -6.00 9.37
C PHE A 58 -4.34 -6.02 7.95
N TYR A 59 -4.84 -4.89 7.45
CA TYR A 59 -5.40 -4.83 6.10
C TYR A 59 -4.35 -4.90 4.99
N VAL A 60 -3.13 -4.40 5.22
CA VAL A 60 -2.02 -4.62 4.27
C VAL A 60 -1.67 -6.10 4.20
N GLU A 61 -1.60 -6.81 5.34
CA GLU A 61 -1.37 -8.25 5.36
C GLU A 61 -2.49 -9.03 4.67
N ASP A 62 -3.76 -8.64 4.87
CA ASP A 62 -4.91 -9.21 4.17
C ASP A 62 -4.78 -9.05 2.64
N GLY A 63 -4.42 -7.86 2.16
CA GLY A 63 -4.18 -7.62 0.74
C GLY A 63 -3.00 -8.42 0.17
N VAL A 64 -1.91 -8.60 0.95
CA VAL A 64 -0.78 -9.47 0.57
C VAL A 64 -1.21 -10.94 0.48
N ASN A 65 -2.01 -11.41 1.44
CA ASN A 65 -2.53 -12.77 1.46
C ASN A 65 -3.44 -13.02 0.24
N GLY A 66 -4.31 -12.08 -0.10
CA GLY A 66 -5.15 -12.18 -1.31
C GLY A 66 -4.34 -12.31 -2.60
N ILE A 67 -3.18 -11.65 -2.69
CA ILE A 67 -2.26 -11.84 -3.83
C ILE A 67 -1.69 -13.25 -3.88
N TYR A 68 -1.28 -13.79 -2.73
CA TYR A 68 -0.80 -15.16 -2.66
C TYR A 68 -1.89 -16.17 -3.02
N GLU A 69 -3.10 -16.01 -2.49
CA GLU A 69 -4.23 -16.88 -2.81
C GLU A 69 -4.53 -16.91 -4.30
N GLN A 70 -4.61 -15.74 -4.94
CA GLN A 70 -5.00 -15.64 -6.34
C GLN A 70 -3.87 -15.96 -7.33
N PHE A 71 -2.63 -15.56 -7.04
CA PHE A 71 -1.53 -15.62 -8.00
C PHE A 71 -0.37 -16.53 -7.56
N GLN A 72 -0.44 -17.11 -6.36
CA GLN A 72 0.64 -17.91 -5.76
C GLN A 72 1.98 -17.15 -5.66
N ARG A 73 1.93 -15.82 -5.71
CA ARG A 73 3.09 -14.93 -5.60
C ARG A 73 3.19 -14.40 -4.18
N ARG A 74 4.34 -14.62 -3.53
CA ARG A 74 4.64 -14.07 -2.20
C ARG A 74 5.28 -12.69 -2.32
N PHE A 75 4.86 -11.74 -1.50
CA PHE A 75 5.51 -10.44 -1.33
C PHE A 75 5.93 -10.26 0.14
N TYR A 76 7.05 -9.58 0.36
CA TYR A 76 7.49 -9.17 1.69
C TYR A 76 7.53 -7.65 1.73
N ILE A 77 6.91 -7.05 2.75
CA ILE A 77 6.81 -5.60 2.88
C ILE A 77 7.85 -5.13 3.92
N ALA A 78 8.75 -4.25 3.50
CA ALA A 78 9.75 -3.63 4.37
C ALA A 78 9.21 -2.40 5.09
N GLU A 79 8.45 -1.55 4.40
CA GLU A 79 7.87 -0.33 4.97
C GLU A 79 6.47 -0.07 4.42
N ILE A 80 5.57 0.39 5.28
CA ILE A 80 4.21 0.85 4.98
C ILE A 80 4.15 2.34 5.33
N SER A 81 3.79 3.21 4.39
CA SER A 81 3.49 4.62 4.68
C SER A 81 2.05 4.99 4.30
N PHE A 82 1.37 5.72 5.18
CA PHE A 82 -0.01 6.17 5.01
C PHE A 82 -0.26 7.50 5.76
N TYR A 83 -1.33 8.22 5.41
CA TYR A 83 -1.77 9.38 6.19
C TYR A 83 -2.87 8.94 7.18
N PRO A 84 -2.82 9.37 8.46
CA PRO A 84 -3.86 9.02 9.41
C PRO A 84 -5.23 9.60 9.02
N SER A 85 -5.26 10.75 8.34
CA SER A 85 -6.49 11.39 7.80
C SER A 85 -7.09 10.67 6.60
N ASP A 86 -6.43 9.62 6.08
CA ASP A 86 -6.98 8.87 4.96
C ASP A 86 -8.39 8.36 5.29
N SER A 87 -9.22 8.31 4.25
CA SER A 87 -10.65 8.14 4.42
C SER A 87 -11.01 6.74 4.91
N PRO A 88 -11.82 6.60 5.97
CA PRO A 88 -12.25 5.30 6.46
C PRO A 88 -13.21 4.62 5.46
N PRO A 89 -13.41 3.30 5.57
CA PRO A 89 -12.80 2.39 6.56
C PRO A 89 -11.35 2.00 6.23
N ALA A 90 -10.59 1.57 7.25
CA ALA A 90 -9.25 0.99 7.11
C ALA A 90 -9.23 -0.21 6.14
N GLY A 91 -10.36 -0.89 5.96
CA GLY A 91 -10.51 -1.98 4.98
C GLY A 91 -10.19 -1.61 3.54
N TRP A 92 -10.16 -0.32 3.17
CA TRP A 92 -9.66 0.09 1.86
C TRP A 92 -8.20 -0.33 1.63
N TYR A 93 -7.37 -0.45 2.68
CA TYR A 93 -5.95 -0.78 2.55
C TYR A 93 -5.70 -2.20 2.06
N ALA A 94 -6.62 -3.14 2.28
CA ALA A 94 -6.54 -4.48 1.69
C ALA A 94 -6.68 -4.42 0.18
N TYR A 95 -7.73 -3.74 -0.30
CA TYR A 95 -7.95 -3.51 -1.72
C TYR A 95 -6.78 -2.73 -2.37
N LEU A 96 -6.32 -1.65 -1.74
CA LEU A 96 -5.22 -0.84 -2.25
C LEU A 96 -3.91 -1.63 -2.32
N THR A 97 -3.61 -2.45 -1.31
CA THR A 97 -2.44 -3.34 -1.31
C THR A 97 -2.53 -4.34 -2.45
N PHE A 98 -3.67 -5.00 -2.62
CA PHE A 98 -3.88 -5.97 -3.68
C PHE A 98 -3.68 -5.35 -5.07
N GLU A 99 -4.30 -4.19 -5.35
CA GLU A 99 -4.12 -3.51 -6.64
C GLU A 99 -2.68 -3.01 -6.86
N LEU A 100 -2.02 -2.52 -5.81
CA LEU A 100 -0.64 -2.07 -5.89
C LEU A 100 0.32 -3.24 -6.20
N LEU A 101 0.13 -4.40 -5.59
CA LEU A 101 0.98 -5.58 -5.83
C LEU A 101 0.71 -6.23 -7.19
N LYS A 102 -0.53 -6.22 -7.68
CA LYS A 102 -0.81 -6.55 -9.10
C LYS A 102 -0.05 -5.65 -10.05
N PHE A 103 -0.01 -4.35 -9.76
CA PHE A 103 0.76 -3.40 -10.53
C PHE A 103 2.27 -3.71 -10.49
N VAL A 104 2.82 -4.09 -9.33
CA VAL A 104 4.22 -4.55 -9.21
C VAL A 104 4.51 -5.70 -10.19
N MET A 105 3.69 -6.75 -10.19
CA MET A 105 3.87 -7.91 -11.08
C MET A 105 3.85 -7.52 -12.57
N GLN A 106 3.02 -6.55 -12.94
CA GLN A 106 2.98 -6.02 -14.31
C GLN A 106 4.26 -5.27 -14.67
N GLN A 107 4.87 -4.55 -13.73
CA GLN A 107 6.16 -3.87 -13.98
C GLN A 107 7.31 -4.87 -14.12
N GLU A 108 7.35 -5.91 -13.27
CA GLU A 108 8.35 -6.99 -13.37
C GLU A 108 8.31 -7.68 -14.75
N THR A 109 7.09 -7.92 -15.28
CA THR A 109 6.91 -8.55 -16.60
C THR A 109 7.44 -7.68 -17.75
N LYS A 110 7.26 -6.35 -17.65
CA LYS A 110 7.72 -5.40 -18.68
C LYS A 110 9.24 -5.32 -18.73
N GLU A 111 9.91 -5.37 -17.58
CA GLU A 111 11.38 -5.31 -17.49
C GLU A 111 12.06 -6.56 -18.08
N ILE A 112 11.39 -7.71 -18.09
CA ILE A 112 11.91 -8.94 -18.70
C ILE A 112 11.78 -8.92 -20.23
N SER A 113 10.90 -8.07 -20.76
CA SER A 113 10.57 -8.00 -22.20
C SER A 113 11.40 -6.97 -22.99
N THR A 114 12.35 -6.30 -22.33
CA THR A 114 13.26 -5.28 -22.90
C THR A 114 14.70 -5.69 -22.74
#